data_AF-A0A5E5AEL7-F1
#
_entry.id   AF-A0A5E5AEL7-F1
#
_cell.length_a   1.000
_cell.length_b   1.000
_cell.length_c   1.000
_cell.angle_alpha   90.00
_cell.angle_beta   90.00
_cell.angle_gamma   90.00
#
_symmetry.space_group_name_H-M   'P 1'
#
loop_
_entity.id
_entity.type
_entity.pdbx_description
1 polymer ?
#
loop_
_entity_poly.entity_id
_entity_poly.type
_entity_poly.pdbx_seq_one_letter_code
_entity_poly.pdbx_strand_id
1 'polypeptide(L)'
;MVPDFIKQLDDIVEIVGIDQAFCARREDGRIACWGHRGYGGILPPEYEFEKFVQVTGTAVAFAGLKADGTVVTWGDAERGGDSSAVKERLVDIRAVYANSQAFAAIPAGGGVVTWGIAKGGGTPTPDQMAVLNDYLRYDTPGSVVSPSSPQGRALAIFRAKNLASIVA
;
A
#
# COMPACT_ATOMS: atom_id res chain seq x y z
N MET A 1 15.51 17.45 -5.37
CA MET A 1 15.12 18.76 -4.83
C MET A 1 13.77 18.62 -4.15
N VAL A 2 13.60 19.17 -2.95
CA VAL A 2 12.31 19.16 -2.23
C VAL A 2 11.46 20.32 -2.77
N PRO A 3 10.26 20.06 -3.33
CA PRO A 3 9.41 21.10 -3.89
C PRO A 3 8.88 22.08 -2.81
N ASP A 4 8.58 23.32 -3.22
CA ASP A 4 8.11 24.36 -2.29
C ASP A 4 6.78 24.03 -1.61
N PHE A 5 5.88 23.30 -2.27
CA PHE A 5 4.60 22.91 -1.67
C PHE A 5 4.79 22.02 -0.44
N ILE A 6 5.88 21.24 -0.37
CA ILE A 6 6.20 20.41 0.80
C ILE A 6 6.50 21.29 2.02
N LYS A 7 7.07 22.48 1.82
CA LYS A 7 7.38 23.43 2.91
C LYS A 7 6.12 23.99 3.58
N GLN A 8 4.96 23.84 2.95
CA GLN A 8 3.67 24.31 3.47
C GLN A 8 2.91 23.21 4.22
N LEU A 9 3.45 21.99 4.29
CA LEU A 9 2.84 20.87 4.99
C LEU A 9 3.42 20.77 6.41
N ASP A 10 2.58 20.97 7.42
CA ASP A 10 2.91 20.84 8.85
C ASP A 10 2.33 19.57 9.49
N ASP A 11 1.60 18.77 8.71
CA ASP A 11 0.83 17.59 9.15
C ASP A 11 1.36 16.27 8.56
N ILE A 12 2.63 16.20 8.17
CA ILE A 12 3.23 14.95 7.65
C ILE A 12 3.43 13.96 8.80
N VAL A 13 2.89 12.76 8.66
CA VAL A 13 2.99 11.67 9.67
C VAL A 13 3.87 10.51 9.24
N GLU A 14 4.24 10.43 7.97
CA GLU A 14 4.98 9.31 7.39
C GLU A 14 5.67 9.75 6.10
N ILE A 15 6.92 9.30 5.89
CA ILE A 15 7.66 9.47 4.63
C ILE A 15 8.15 8.09 4.18
N VAL A 16 7.89 7.78 2.92
CA VAL A 16 8.40 6.58 2.24
C VAL A 16 9.39 7.04 1.18
N GLY A 17 10.62 6.54 1.27
CA GLY A 17 11.66 6.75 0.26
C GLY A 17 11.85 5.51 -0.60
N ILE A 18 12.03 5.74 -1.89
CA ILE A 18 12.53 4.77 -2.86
C ILE A 18 13.76 5.37 -3.56
N ASP A 19 14.33 4.72 -4.58
CA ASP A 19 15.64 5.09 -5.16
C ASP A 19 15.77 6.59 -5.51
N GLN A 20 14.82 7.15 -6.26
CA GLN A 20 14.87 8.55 -6.68
C GLN A 20 13.58 9.33 -6.41
N ALA A 21 12.71 8.83 -5.55
CA ALA A 21 11.45 9.49 -5.22
C ALA A 21 11.06 9.28 -3.76
N PHE A 22 10.21 10.16 -3.26
CA PHE A 22 9.61 10.09 -1.95
C PHE A 22 8.11 10.32 -2.04
N CYS A 23 7.36 9.76 -1.10
CA CYS A 23 5.98 10.14 -0.82
C CYS A 23 5.80 10.38 0.67
N ALA A 24 5.21 11.52 1.02
CA ALA A 24 4.80 11.85 2.37
C ALA A 24 3.29 11.62 2.51
N ARG A 25 2.86 10.96 3.59
CA ARG A 25 1.45 10.85 3.97
C ARG A 25 1.16 11.83 5.12
N ARG A 26 0.05 12.53 4.98
CA ARG A 26 -0.43 13.55 5.92
C ARG A 26 -1.38 12.95 6.96
N GLU A 27 -1.62 13.66 8.06
CA GLU A 27 -2.60 13.30 9.11
C GLU A 27 -3.99 13.06 8.50
N ASP A 28 -4.37 13.89 7.54
CA ASP A 28 -5.67 13.80 6.87
C ASP A 28 -5.77 12.65 5.85
N GLY A 29 -4.71 11.86 5.69
CA GLY A 29 -4.63 10.72 4.77
C GLY A 29 -4.21 11.06 3.33
N ARG A 30 -4.14 12.34 2.93
CA ARG A 30 -3.62 12.68 1.59
C ARG A 30 -2.12 12.42 1.50
N ILE A 31 -1.63 12.28 0.27
CA ILE A 31 -0.23 12.02 0.01
C ILE A 31 0.38 13.06 -0.93
N ALA A 32 1.66 13.31 -0.74
CA ALA A 32 2.47 14.26 -1.48
C ALA A 32 3.74 13.57 -1.95
N CYS A 33 3.92 13.40 -3.26
CA CYS A 33 5.11 12.75 -3.81
C CYS A 33 6.02 13.75 -4.51
N TRP A 34 7.34 13.51 -4.44
CA TRP A 34 8.35 14.31 -5.13
C TRP A 34 9.53 13.46 -5.57
N GLY A 35 10.24 13.90 -6.62
CA GLY A 35 11.43 13.23 -7.16
C GLY A 35 11.26 12.81 -8.62
N HIS A 36 11.90 11.71 -9.02
CA HIS A 36 11.90 11.22 -10.39
C HIS A 36 10.49 10.82 -10.84
N ARG A 37 9.98 11.46 -11.90
CA ARG A 37 8.62 11.25 -12.41
C ARG A 37 8.33 9.80 -12.75
N GLY A 38 9.26 9.12 -13.42
CA GLY A 38 9.09 7.72 -13.82
C GLY A 38 9.06 6.75 -12.63
N TYR A 39 9.54 7.17 -11.44
CA TYR A 39 9.55 6.33 -10.24
C TYR A 39 8.40 6.67 -9.29
N GLY A 40 7.44 7.49 -9.74
CA GLY A 40 6.30 7.90 -8.91
C GLY A 40 6.57 9.13 -8.05
N GLY A 41 7.61 9.92 -8.38
CA GLY A 41 7.85 11.24 -7.78
C GLY A 41 6.80 12.29 -8.15
N ILE A 42 5.76 11.93 -8.91
CA ILE A 42 4.55 12.73 -9.13
C ILE A 42 3.36 11.84 -8.83
N LEU A 43 2.49 12.27 -7.93
CA LEU A 43 1.24 11.58 -7.65
C LEU A 43 0.30 11.71 -8.87
N PRO A 44 -0.29 10.62 -9.37
CA PRO A 44 -1.32 10.72 -10.40
C PRO A 44 -2.51 11.60 -9.94
N PRO A 45 -3.01 12.53 -10.78
CA PRO A 45 -4.06 13.48 -10.38
C PRO A 45 -5.36 12.84 -9.88
N GLU A 46 -5.69 11.64 -10.37
CA GLU A 46 -6.85 10.87 -9.92
C GLU A 46 -6.79 10.48 -8.44
N TYR A 47 -5.62 10.55 -7.81
CA TYR A 47 -5.41 10.22 -6.40
C TYR A 47 -5.21 11.45 -5.50
N GLU A 48 -5.34 12.68 -6.04
CA GLU A 48 -5.08 13.93 -5.32
C GLU A 48 -5.93 14.10 -4.05
N PHE A 49 -7.19 13.65 -4.10
CA PHE A 49 -8.15 13.76 -3.00
C PHE A 49 -8.37 12.44 -2.25
N GLU A 50 -7.70 11.37 -2.69
CA GLU A 50 -7.84 10.07 -2.08
C GLU A 50 -7.18 10.02 -0.70
N LYS A 51 -7.75 9.20 0.18
CA LYS A 51 -7.30 9.06 1.56
C LYS A 51 -6.58 7.74 1.72
N PHE A 52 -5.33 7.80 2.13
CA PHE A 52 -4.45 6.66 2.34
C PHE A 52 -4.21 6.41 3.82
N VAL A 53 -4.08 5.14 4.16
CA VAL A 53 -3.73 4.68 5.52
C VAL A 53 -2.30 4.12 5.57
N GLN A 54 -1.77 3.73 4.42
CA GLN A 54 -0.40 3.26 4.24
C GLN A 54 0.10 3.61 2.83
N VAL A 55 1.39 3.94 2.73
CA VAL A 55 2.15 3.99 1.47
C VAL A 55 3.37 3.09 1.63
N THR A 56 3.78 2.41 0.57
CA THR A 56 5.03 1.64 0.51
C THR A 56 5.57 1.66 -0.91
N GLY A 57 6.82 1.28 -1.13
CA GLY A 57 7.41 1.27 -2.46
C GLY A 57 8.43 0.17 -2.71
N THR A 58 8.56 -0.21 -3.98
CA THR A 58 9.69 -0.98 -4.50
C THR A 58 10.88 -0.06 -4.73
N ALA A 59 11.89 -0.49 -5.49
CA ALA A 59 12.98 0.41 -5.85
C ALA A 59 12.49 1.63 -6.66
N VAL A 60 11.45 1.47 -7.48
CA VAL A 60 11.05 2.48 -8.50
C VAL A 60 9.53 2.61 -8.70
N ALA A 61 8.71 2.09 -7.78
CA ALA A 61 7.26 2.24 -7.82
C ALA A 61 6.69 2.34 -6.40
N PHE A 62 5.48 2.88 -6.29
CA PHE A 62 4.73 2.96 -5.05
C PHE A 62 3.41 2.20 -5.14
N ALA A 63 2.95 1.76 -3.97
CA ALA A 63 1.60 1.27 -3.73
C ALA A 63 1.00 2.00 -2.52
N GLY A 64 -0.23 2.45 -2.66
CA GLY A 64 -1.00 3.10 -1.61
C GLY A 64 -2.22 2.28 -1.22
N LEU A 65 -2.35 1.97 0.06
CA LEU A 65 -3.57 1.40 0.63
C LEU A 65 -4.51 2.55 1.01
N LYS A 66 -5.65 2.63 0.34
CA LYS A 66 -6.68 3.61 0.61
C LYS A 66 -7.48 3.26 1.87
N ALA A 67 -8.08 4.27 2.48
CA ALA A 67 -8.93 4.13 3.65
C ALA A 67 -10.21 3.31 3.39
N ASP A 68 -10.61 3.17 2.12
CA ASP A 68 -11.70 2.29 1.68
C ASP A 68 -11.30 0.81 1.58
N GLY A 69 -10.02 0.46 1.81
CA GLY A 69 -9.53 -0.91 1.75
C GLY A 69 -9.03 -1.33 0.37
N THR A 70 -9.08 -0.46 -0.64
CA THR A 70 -8.53 -0.75 -1.98
C THR A 70 -7.08 -0.30 -2.12
N VAL A 71 -6.34 -0.91 -3.04
CA VAL A 71 -4.94 -0.53 -3.33
C VAL A 71 -4.81 0.07 -4.72
N VAL A 72 -4.02 1.14 -4.82
CA VAL A 72 -3.62 1.76 -6.09
C VAL A 72 -2.10 1.79 -6.20
N THR A 73 -1.59 1.78 -7.43
CA THR A 73 -0.15 1.75 -7.72
C THR A 73 0.23 2.83 -8.72
N TRP A 74 1.48 3.31 -8.65
CA TRP A 74 2.04 4.27 -9.59
C TRP A 74 3.56 4.19 -9.64
N GLY A 75 4.17 4.77 -10.67
CA GLY A 75 5.60 4.67 -10.95
C GLY A 75 5.91 3.65 -12.05
N ASP A 76 7.07 2.99 -11.95
CA ASP A 76 7.54 2.06 -12.97
C ASP A 76 6.64 0.82 -13.11
N ALA A 77 6.11 0.58 -14.31
CA ALA A 77 5.15 -0.48 -14.55
C ALA A 77 5.73 -1.89 -14.25
N GLU A 78 6.97 -2.16 -14.67
CA GLU A 78 7.58 -3.49 -14.54
C GLU A 78 7.83 -3.87 -13.07
N ARG A 79 8.20 -2.90 -12.23
CA ARG A 79 8.41 -3.11 -10.78
C ARG A 79 7.18 -2.77 -9.94
N GLY A 80 6.00 -2.95 -10.51
CA GLY A 80 4.73 -2.99 -9.78
C GLY A 80 3.94 -1.68 -9.74
N GLY A 81 4.34 -0.67 -10.53
CA GLY A 81 3.52 0.52 -10.80
C GLY A 81 2.25 0.19 -11.58
N ASP A 82 2.23 -0.91 -12.34
CA ASP A 82 1.03 -1.49 -12.95
C ASP A 82 0.55 -2.71 -12.14
N SER A 83 -0.66 -2.60 -11.60
CA SER A 83 -1.37 -3.67 -10.88
C SER A 83 -2.66 -4.11 -11.56
N SER A 84 -2.88 -3.70 -12.83
CA SER A 84 -4.12 -3.94 -13.57
C SER A 84 -4.52 -5.42 -13.62
N ALA A 85 -3.55 -6.32 -13.77
CA ALA A 85 -3.77 -7.77 -13.79
C ALA A 85 -4.34 -8.36 -12.49
N VAL A 86 -4.20 -7.67 -11.36
CA VAL A 86 -4.71 -8.11 -10.05
C VAL A 86 -5.68 -7.12 -9.42
N LYS A 87 -6.10 -6.08 -10.15
CA LYS A 87 -6.92 -4.96 -9.65
C LYS A 87 -8.19 -5.42 -8.94
N GLU A 88 -8.89 -6.41 -9.48
CA GLU A 88 -10.13 -6.94 -8.89
C GLU A 88 -9.92 -7.63 -7.55
N ARG A 89 -8.68 -8.07 -7.26
CA ARG A 89 -8.29 -8.70 -6.00
C ARG A 89 -7.70 -7.72 -4.99
N LEU A 90 -7.45 -6.47 -5.38
CA LEU A 90 -6.91 -5.41 -4.53
C LEU A 90 -8.01 -4.65 -3.78
N VAL A 91 -8.92 -5.42 -3.17
CA VAL A 91 -10.08 -4.97 -2.39
C VAL A 91 -10.03 -5.61 -1.01
N ASP A 92 -10.59 -4.95 0.00
CA ASP A 92 -10.55 -5.38 1.40
C ASP A 92 -9.13 -5.71 1.91
N ILE A 93 -8.13 -4.97 1.46
CA ILE A 93 -6.72 -5.15 1.83
C ILE A 93 -6.45 -4.55 3.21
N ARG A 94 -5.65 -5.26 4.01
CA ARG A 94 -5.26 -4.85 5.37
C ARG A 94 -3.86 -4.27 5.45
N ALA A 95 -2.95 -4.78 4.62
CA ALA A 95 -1.58 -4.32 4.57
C ALA A 95 -0.99 -4.59 3.20
N VAL A 96 -0.09 -3.70 2.79
CA VAL A 96 0.73 -3.86 1.59
C VAL A 96 2.20 -3.88 2.00
N TYR A 97 2.96 -4.79 1.43
CA TYR A 97 4.39 -4.92 1.62
C TYR A 97 5.08 -4.85 0.26
N ALA A 98 6.32 -4.39 0.27
CA ALA A 98 7.15 -4.31 -0.90
C ALA A 98 8.53 -4.90 -0.62
N ASN A 99 9.13 -5.49 -1.64
CA ASN A 99 10.58 -5.66 -1.73
C ASN A 99 11.11 -4.76 -2.86
N SER A 100 12.37 -4.92 -3.30
CA SER A 100 12.93 -4.06 -4.35
C SER A 100 12.26 -4.19 -5.74
N GLN A 101 11.47 -5.23 -5.98
CA GLN A 101 10.96 -5.60 -7.31
C GLN A 101 9.45 -5.92 -7.40
N ALA A 102 8.81 -6.22 -6.28
CA ALA A 102 7.44 -6.70 -6.23
C ALA A 102 6.73 -6.27 -4.95
N PHE A 103 5.41 -6.39 -4.98
CA PHE A 103 4.54 -6.12 -3.85
C PHE A 103 3.74 -7.37 -3.46
N ALA A 104 3.32 -7.40 -2.20
CA ALA A 104 2.40 -8.37 -1.64
C ALA A 104 1.35 -7.64 -0.79
N ALA A 105 0.08 -7.86 -1.09
CA ALA A 105 -1.06 -7.35 -0.33
C ALA A 105 -1.74 -8.49 0.41
N ILE A 106 -2.13 -8.25 1.66
CA ILE A 106 -2.83 -9.23 2.50
C ILE A 106 -4.30 -8.80 2.64
N PRO A 107 -5.24 -9.55 2.05
CA PRO A 107 -6.68 -9.29 2.20
C PRO A 107 -7.19 -9.62 3.61
N ALA A 108 -8.35 -9.06 3.94
CA ALA A 108 -9.11 -9.37 5.14
C ALA A 108 -9.46 -10.87 5.26
N GLY A 109 -9.80 -11.50 4.14
CA GLY A 109 -10.13 -12.93 4.08
C GLY A 109 -8.94 -13.87 4.20
N GLY A 110 -7.73 -13.32 4.34
CA GLY A 110 -6.49 -14.09 4.30
C GLY A 110 -5.96 -14.31 2.88
N GLY A 111 -4.86 -15.03 2.82
CA GLY A 111 -4.04 -15.24 1.64
C GLY A 111 -3.27 -14.00 1.21
N VAL A 112 -2.88 -13.99 -0.07
CA VAL A 112 -2.03 -12.92 -0.62
C VAL A 112 -2.37 -12.60 -2.07
N VAL A 113 -2.19 -11.33 -2.42
CA VAL A 113 -2.19 -10.84 -3.80
C VAL A 113 -0.80 -10.28 -4.07
N THR A 114 -0.11 -10.79 -5.09
CA THR A 114 1.24 -10.32 -5.46
C THR A 114 1.25 -9.74 -6.86
N TRP A 115 2.13 -8.77 -7.10
CA TRP A 115 2.37 -8.20 -8.43
C TRP A 115 3.78 -7.59 -8.53
N GLY A 116 4.21 -7.26 -9.75
CA GLY A 116 5.58 -6.82 -10.07
C GLY A 116 6.38 -7.94 -10.73
N ILE A 117 7.72 -7.88 -10.63
CA ILE A 117 8.59 -8.81 -11.35
C ILE A 117 8.39 -10.25 -10.84
N ALA A 118 8.13 -11.19 -11.75
CA ALA A 118 7.92 -12.60 -11.43
C ALA A 118 9.05 -13.20 -10.57
N LYS A 119 10.31 -13.01 -10.98
CA LYS A 119 11.50 -13.46 -10.24
C LYS A 119 11.72 -12.74 -8.90
N GLY A 120 11.08 -11.58 -8.71
CA GLY A 120 11.05 -10.84 -7.45
C GLY A 120 9.92 -11.26 -6.51
N GLY A 121 9.13 -12.28 -6.88
CA GLY A 121 7.97 -12.75 -6.10
C GLY A 121 6.62 -12.18 -6.54
N GLY A 122 6.57 -11.40 -7.64
CA GLY A 122 5.33 -10.84 -8.16
C GLY A 122 4.37 -11.87 -8.78
N THR A 123 4.89 -13.03 -9.20
CA THR A 123 4.11 -14.09 -9.85
C THR A 123 4.48 -15.47 -9.29
N PRO A 124 3.95 -15.85 -8.12
CA PRO A 124 4.11 -17.19 -7.57
C PRO A 124 3.49 -18.24 -8.52
N THR A 125 4.10 -19.43 -8.55
CA THR A 125 3.47 -20.61 -9.17
C THR A 125 2.18 -21.00 -8.44
N PRO A 126 1.27 -21.79 -9.07
CA PRO A 126 0.05 -22.23 -8.41
C PRO A 126 0.29 -22.92 -7.06
N ASP A 127 1.29 -23.80 -6.96
CA ASP A 127 1.62 -24.50 -5.71
C ASP A 127 2.12 -23.53 -4.62
N GLN A 128 2.94 -22.56 -4.99
CA GLN A 128 3.38 -21.50 -4.07
C GLN A 128 2.20 -20.63 -3.62
N MET A 129 1.31 -20.28 -4.55
CA MET A 129 0.12 -19.47 -4.24
C MET A 129 -0.84 -20.22 -3.31
N ALA A 130 -1.01 -21.53 -3.48
CA ALA A 130 -1.80 -22.36 -2.58
C ALA A 130 -1.24 -22.30 -1.15
N VAL A 131 0.06 -22.52 -0.98
CA VAL A 131 0.73 -22.43 0.33
C VAL A 131 0.57 -21.03 0.92
N LEU A 132 0.81 -19.97 0.15
CA LEU A 132 0.66 -18.60 0.65
C LEU A 132 -0.77 -18.31 1.09
N ASN A 133 -1.77 -18.82 0.37
CA ASN A 133 -3.18 -18.65 0.72
C ASN A 133 -3.60 -19.40 1.99
N ASP A 134 -2.97 -20.54 2.28
CA ASP A 134 -3.27 -21.33 3.49
C ASP A 134 -2.70 -20.69 4.76
N TYR A 135 -1.51 -20.07 4.66
CA TYR A 135 -0.73 -19.64 5.82
C TYR A 135 -0.63 -18.13 6.05
N LEU A 136 -0.76 -17.29 5.01
CA LEU A 136 -0.70 -15.84 5.20
C LEU A 136 -2.08 -15.30 5.59
N ARG A 137 -2.19 -14.77 6.80
CA ARG A 137 -3.36 -14.02 7.27
C ARG A 137 -2.90 -12.85 8.10
N TYR A 138 -3.67 -11.76 8.06
CA TYR A 138 -3.39 -10.58 8.87
C TYR A 138 -3.95 -10.69 10.31
N ASP A 139 -4.85 -11.65 10.53
CA ASP A 139 -5.47 -11.91 11.82
C ASP A 139 -4.65 -12.93 12.60
N THR A 140 -3.62 -12.51 13.32
CA THR A 140 -3.15 -13.31 14.47
C THR A 140 -4.15 -13.15 15.61
N PRO A 141 -4.75 -14.23 16.13
CA PRO A 141 -5.34 -14.19 17.46
C PRO A 141 -4.23 -13.83 18.44
N GLY A 142 -4.28 -12.63 19.02
CA GLY A 142 -3.50 -12.30 20.22
C GLY A 142 -2.10 -11.68 20.08
N SER A 143 -1.69 -11.09 18.95
CA SER A 143 -0.48 -10.23 18.95
C SER A 143 -0.68 -8.90 18.25
N VAL A 144 -0.39 -7.84 19.00
CA VAL A 144 -0.63 -6.43 18.71
C VAL A 144 0.24 -5.99 17.54
N VAL A 145 -0.35 -5.83 16.35
CA VAL A 145 0.23 -4.91 15.37
C VAL A 145 0.18 -3.53 16.02
N SER A 146 1.33 -2.88 16.19
CA SER A 146 1.40 -1.59 16.88
C SER A 146 0.38 -0.63 16.25
N PRO A 147 -0.56 -0.05 17.03
CA PRO A 147 -1.54 0.90 16.49
C PRO A 147 -0.89 2.10 15.78
N SER A 148 0.38 2.39 16.11
CA SER A 148 1.16 3.46 15.52
C SER A 148 1.90 3.07 14.23
N SER A 149 1.96 1.78 13.87
CA SER A 149 2.53 1.39 12.57
C SER A 149 1.52 1.67 11.45
N PRO A 150 1.96 1.89 10.20
CA PRO A 150 1.06 2.05 9.06
C PRO A 150 0.04 0.90 8.97
N GLN A 151 0.49 -0.33 9.24
CA GLN A 151 -0.33 -1.53 9.18
C GLN A 151 -1.31 -1.62 10.38
N GLY A 152 -0.90 -1.19 11.57
CA GLY A 152 -1.80 -1.11 12.73
C GLY A 152 -2.86 -0.02 12.58
N ARG A 153 -2.52 1.11 11.95
CA ARG A 153 -3.49 2.15 11.58
C ARG A 153 -4.52 1.65 10.56
N ALA A 154 -4.06 0.98 9.49
CA ALA A 154 -4.93 0.37 8.51
C ALA A 154 -5.88 -0.65 9.15
N LEU A 155 -5.36 -1.49 10.05
CA LEU A 155 -6.15 -2.47 10.81
C LEU A 155 -7.18 -1.80 11.74
N ALA A 156 -6.79 -0.75 12.46
CA ALA A 156 -7.68 -0.05 13.38
C ALA A 156 -8.85 0.61 12.65
N ILE A 157 -8.61 1.25 11.50
CA ILE A 157 -9.66 1.86 10.66
C ILE A 157 -10.62 0.79 10.14
N PHE A 158 -10.09 -0.35 9.67
CA PHE A 158 -10.96 -1.46 9.25
C PHE A 158 -11.86 -1.95 10.40
N ARG A 159 -11.28 -2.17 11.59
CA ARG A 159 -12.05 -2.63 12.77
C ARG A 159 -13.16 -1.65 13.12
N ALA A 160 -12.89 -0.35 13.08
CA ALA A 160 -13.90 0.68 13.32
C ALA A 160 -15.06 0.62 12.31
N LYS A 161 -14.76 0.41 11.02
CA LYS A 161 -15.80 0.28 9.98
C LYS A 161 -16.67 -0.98 10.13
N ASN A 162 -16.07 -2.13 10.46
CA ASN A 162 -16.78 -3.40 10.53
C ASN A 162 -17.51 -3.62 11.87
N LEU A 163 -17.10 -2.95 12.95
CA LEU A 163 -17.87 -2.90 14.19
C LEU A 163 -19.13 -2.04 14.02
N ALA A 164 -19.08 -0.96 13.24
CA ALA A 164 -20.25 -0.13 12.96
C ALA A 164 -21.35 -0.87 12.17
N SER A 165 -21.00 -1.90 11.38
CA SER A 165 -21.94 -2.72 10.62
C SER A 165 -22.60 -3.85 11.42
N ILE A 166 -22.19 -4.10 12.67
CA ILE A 166 -22.77 -5.15 13.54
C ILE A 166 -23.77 -4.56 14.56
N VAL A 167 -23.78 -3.23 14.72
CA VAL A 167 -24.62 -2.51 15.71
C VAL A 167 -25.74 -1.68 15.04
N ALA A 168 -25.93 -1.82 13.74
CA ALA A 168 -27.03 -1.24 12.96
C ALA A 168 -27.93 -2.34 12.41
#